data_AF-A0AA37NM17-F1
#
_entry.id   AF-A0AA37NM17-F1
#
_cell.length_a   1.000
_cell.length_b   1.000
_cell.length_c   1.000
_cell.angle_alpha   90.00
_cell.angle_beta   90.00
_cell.angle_gamma   90.00
#
_symmetry.space_group_name_H-M   'P 1'
#
loop_
_entity.id
_entity.type
_entity.pdbx_description
1 polymer ?
#
loop_
_entity_poly.entity_id
_entity_poly.type
_entity_poly.pdbx_seq_one_letter_code
_entity_poly.pdbx_strand_id
1 'polypeptide(L)'
;MENRSLLSGTPLDGIDYGVYTASLMRRAADAGLLDERALAAMQEGLLGLLRSQIEEITRGESSSVPAETADQLMDDIGYCIDVALKHAPTPQESLALLREHSMDALYRMGTGLLDREERACEGLLSRVRATRTPTVNEGYRILLDVTFPRYLRDWKVRRHPGDFVVLTEYPLAREVSASGIFGVRERLESLALENRFCGRFAPVLDGLLRGWARQNRTSPAEAYVNLFTITLQNLLLARLLGREDAALGAGERAGLEERLRPLAAEQRAALLLRAAEGLIDSCAFENARLNNYIREGAARFAGEVNRAGGALTPFAVVAEEDAPLLFIDGERLDNDAFSAVADEVLLCDDAARKARIIREELRSLDDLCDLLGAGCVFDDEYAEIFSSFDEATAALLLGRIRAVWEERALRPLDEIEWQEAFADWFNRLGADCRERIRALSKTLAG
;
A
#
# COMPACT_ATOMS: atom_id res chain seq x y z
N MET A 1 -28.04 52.68 -27.26
CA MET A 1 -27.19 51.59 -27.78
C MET A 1 -25.77 52.10 -27.66
N GLU A 2 -24.89 51.58 -26.83
CA GLU A 2 -24.62 50.17 -26.59
C GLU A 2 -24.63 49.77 -25.10
N ASN A 3 -25.40 48.72 -24.86
CA ASN A 3 -25.29 47.68 -23.83
C ASN A 3 -24.07 47.73 -22.88
N ARG A 4 -24.20 48.44 -21.75
CA ARG A 4 -23.55 48.04 -20.49
C ARG A 4 -24.52 47.12 -19.76
N SER A 5 -24.54 45.86 -20.15
CA SER A 5 -25.29 44.81 -19.46
C SER A 5 -24.40 43.57 -19.36
N LEU A 6 -24.21 43.13 -18.11
CA LEU A 6 -23.74 41.80 -17.68
C LEU A 6 -22.22 41.52 -17.69
N LEU A 7 -21.51 42.06 -16.69
CA LEU A 7 -20.53 41.30 -15.93
C LEU A 7 -20.72 41.64 -14.44
N SER A 8 -21.61 40.91 -13.77
CA SER A 8 -21.80 40.96 -12.32
C SER A 8 -20.70 40.18 -11.61
N GLY A 9 -19.44 40.50 -11.92
CA GLY A 9 -18.28 39.94 -11.24
C GLY A 9 -17.69 40.96 -10.27
N THR A 10 -17.11 40.51 -9.16
CA THR A 10 -16.31 41.41 -8.33
C THR A 10 -15.05 41.82 -9.10
N PRO A 11 -14.43 42.98 -8.79
CA PRO A 11 -13.26 43.48 -9.54
C PRO A 11 -12.06 42.52 -9.59
N LEU A 12 -12.05 41.50 -8.73
CA LEU A 12 -10.98 40.50 -8.58
C LEU A 12 -11.42 39.08 -8.99
N ASP A 13 -12.52 38.94 -9.73
CA ASP A 13 -12.96 37.63 -10.22
C ASP A 13 -11.99 37.05 -11.27
N GLY A 14 -11.88 35.72 -11.31
CA GLY A 14 -11.05 35.02 -12.28
C GLY A 14 -9.55 35.18 -12.07
N ILE A 15 -9.10 35.26 -10.82
CA ILE A 15 -7.69 35.11 -10.44
C ILE A 15 -7.21 33.70 -10.76
N ASP A 16 -6.02 33.63 -11.33
CA ASP A 16 -5.32 32.39 -11.58
C ASP A 16 -4.46 32.04 -10.36
N TYR A 17 -4.80 30.95 -9.69
CA TYR A 17 -4.08 30.50 -8.50
C TYR A 17 -2.74 29.83 -8.78
N GLY A 18 -2.43 29.50 -10.05
CA GLY A 18 -1.12 29.01 -10.46
C GLY A 18 -0.05 30.10 -10.53
N VAL A 19 -0.46 31.35 -10.78
CA VAL A 19 0.42 32.54 -10.87
C VAL A 19 -0.19 33.71 -10.09
N TYR A 20 -0.44 33.49 -8.80
CA TYR A 20 -1.41 34.26 -8.03
C TYR A 20 -1.05 35.74 -7.88
N THR A 21 0.18 36.06 -7.50
CA THR A 21 0.65 37.43 -7.33
C THR A 21 0.55 38.21 -8.65
N ALA A 22 1.04 37.63 -9.74
CA ALA A 22 0.99 38.25 -11.06
C ALA A 22 -0.46 38.43 -11.55
N SER A 23 -1.31 37.44 -11.34
CA SER A 23 -2.72 37.49 -11.72
C SER A 23 -3.50 38.52 -10.89
N LEU A 24 -3.24 38.60 -9.58
CA LEU A 24 -3.82 39.58 -8.67
C LEU A 24 -3.40 41.01 -9.04
N MET A 25 -2.11 41.24 -9.28
CA MET A 25 -1.59 42.54 -9.72
C MET A 25 -2.24 43.00 -11.03
N ARG A 26 -2.33 42.10 -12.02
CA ARG A 26 -2.96 42.39 -13.32
C ARG A 26 -4.44 42.75 -13.16
N ARG A 27 -5.21 41.93 -12.44
CA ARG A 27 -6.65 42.19 -12.21
C ARG A 27 -6.87 43.49 -11.44
N ALA A 28 -6.05 43.76 -10.43
CA ALA A 28 -6.14 44.99 -9.67
C ALA A 28 -5.77 46.21 -10.52
N ALA A 29 -4.77 46.11 -11.41
CA ALA A 29 -4.44 47.16 -12.37
C ALA A 29 -5.59 47.43 -13.35
N ASP A 30 -6.15 46.37 -13.96
CA ASP A 30 -7.28 46.45 -14.90
C ASP A 30 -8.52 47.10 -14.25
N ALA A 31 -8.72 46.84 -12.95
CA ALA A 31 -9.81 47.41 -12.16
C ALA A 31 -9.52 48.83 -11.63
N GLY A 32 -8.34 49.41 -11.91
CA GLY A 32 -7.93 50.72 -11.38
C GLY A 32 -7.66 50.73 -9.87
N LEU A 33 -7.48 49.54 -9.28
CA LEU A 33 -7.16 49.33 -7.87
C LEU A 33 -5.64 49.44 -7.61
N LEU A 34 -4.80 49.23 -8.62
CA LEU A 34 -3.37 49.57 -8.55
C LEU A 34 -3.06 50.58 -9.65
N ASP A 35 -2.40 51.68 -9.29
CA ASP A 35 -1.93 52.67 -10.26
C ASP A 35 -0.54 52.30 -10.79
N GLU A 36 -0.11 52.99 -11.85
CA GLU A 36 1.19 52.76 -12.49
C GLU A 36 2.37 52.95 -11.53
N ARG A 37 2.23 53.87 -10.55
CA ARG A 37 3.27 54.13 -9.54
C ARG A 37 3.42 52.95 -8.59
N ALA A 38 2.31 52.39 -8.10
CA ALA A 38 2.31 51.21 -7.27
C ALA A 38 2.90 50.01 -8.02
N LEU A 39 2.48 49.77 -9.27
CA LEU A 39 3.02 48.68 -10.10
C LEU A 39 4.54 48.83 -10.33
N ALA A 40 5.02 50.03 -10.64
CA ALA A 40 6.45 50.29 -10.82
C ALA A 40 7.25 50.04 -9.54
N ALA A 41 6.74 50.47 -8.38
CA ALA A 41 7.38 50.22 -7.08
C ALA A 41 7.43 48.72 -6.74
N MET A 42 6.38 47.97 -7.07
CA MET A 42 6.35 46.51 -6.89
C MET A 42 7.38 45.82 -7.81
N GLN A 43 7.44 46.22 -9.09
CA GLN A 43 8.42 45.70 -10.03
C GLN A 43 9.86 45.98 -9.60
N GLU A 44 10.15 47.20 -9.13
CA GLU A 44 11.44 47.56 -8.56
C GLU A 44 11.78 46.69 -7.34
N GLY A 45 10.81 46.44 -6.45
CA GLY A 45 10.97 45.56 -5.31
C GLY A 45 11.33 44.12 -5.68
N LEU A 46 10.66 43.54 -6.69
CA LEU A 46 10.97 42.20 -7.20
C LEU A 46 12.38 42.12 -7.81
N LEU A 47 12.76 43.13 -8.61
CA LEU A 47 14.12 43.19 -9.18
C LEU A 47 15.19 43.40 -8.10
N GLY A 48 14.87 44.11 -7.02
CA GLY A 48 15.73 44.24 -5.85
C GLY A 48 15.98 42.92 -5.15
N LEU A 49 14.92 42.11 -4.93
CA LEU A 49 15.05 40.75 -4.38
C LEU A 49 15.89 39.85 -5.29
N LEU A 50 15.63 39.85 -6.60
CA LEU A 50 16.40 39.06 -7.57
C LEU A 50 17.89 39.42 -7.51
N ARG A 51 18.23 40.72 -7.49
CA ARG A 51 19.61 41.19 -7.36
C ARG A 51 20.27 40.66 -6.09
N SER A 52 19.57 40.75 -4.95
CA SER A 52 20.09 40.27 -3.67
C SER A 52 20.37 38.76 -3.69
N GLN A 53 19.51 37.96 -4.31
CA GLN A 53 19.71 36.50 -4.41
C GLN A 53 20.85 36.14 -5.37
N ILE A 54 20.99 36.86 -6.48
CA ILE A 54 22.12 36.71 -7.40
C ILE A 54 23.44 36.99 -6.68
N GLU A 55 23.53 38.11 -5.96
CA GLU A 55 24.71 38.48 -5.17
C GLU A 55 25.05 37.40 -4.12
N GLU A 56 24.04 36.79 -3.50
CA GLU A 56 24.25 35.72 -2.52
C GLU A 56 24.82 34.45 -3.16
N ILE A 57 24.27 34.01 -4.30
CA ILE A 57 24.68 32.78 -4.99
C ILE A 57 26.07 32.93 -5.61
N THR A 58 26.39 34.10 -6.15
CA THR A 58 27.72 34.40 -6.70
C THR A 58 28.74 34.77 -5.61
N ARG A 59 28.33 34.78 -4.33
CA ARG A 59 29.16 35.25 -3.19
C ARG A 59 29.71 36.67 -3.40
N GLY A 60 28.99 37.50 -4.15
CA GLY A 60 29.38 38.85 -4.51
C GLY A 60 30.46 38.93 -5.61
N GLU A 61 30.86 37.81 -6.22
CA GLU A 61 31.88 37.79 -7.27
C GLU A 61 31.34 38.18 -8.64
N SER A 62 30.01 38.14 -8.84
CA SER A 62 29.35 38.52 -10.08
C SER A 62 27.95 39.10 -9.83
N SER A 63 27.54 40.03 -10.69
CA SER A 63 26.17 40.57 -10.75
C SER A 63 25.34 39.97 -11.90
N SER A 64 25.91 39.00 -12.63
CA SER A 64 25.25 38.31 -13.73
C SER A 64 25.26 36.79 -13.54
N VAL A 65 24.17 36.17 -13.96
CA VAL A 65 23.95 34.73 -14.01
C VAL A 65 23.30 34.38 -15.36
N PRO A 66 23.30 33.11 -15.78
CA PRO A 66 22.52 32.66 -16.93
C PRO A 66 21.04 33.06 -16.78
N ALA A 67 20.37 33.36 -17.89
CA ALA A 67 18.95 33.76 -17.88
C ALA A 67 18.07 32.72 -17.18
N GLU A 68 18.32 31.43 -17.45
CA GLU A 68 17.63 30.30 -16.81
C GLU A 68 17.72 30.33 -15.27
N THR A 69 18.88 30.74 -14.73
CA THR A 69 19.07 30.90 -13.27
C THR A 69 18.32 32.13 -12.76
N ALA A 70 18.35 33.25 -13.47
CA ALA A 70 17.60 34.44 -13.08
C ALA A 70 16.08 34.19 -13.09
N ASP A 71 15.58 33.46 -14.09
CA ASP A 71 14.17 33.07 -14.21
C ASP A 71 13.75 32.17 -13.04
N GLN A 72 14.54 31.14 -12.72
CA GLN A 72 14.25 30.27 -11.57
C GLN A 72 14.23 31.04 -10.23
N LEU A 73 15.14 31.99 -10.03
CA LEU A 73 15.14 32.81 -8.81
C LEU A 73 13.92 33.73 -8.74
N MET A 74 13.49 34.29 -9.88
CA MET A 74 12.26 35.09 -9.94
C MET A 74 11.02 34.23 -9.63
N ASP A 75 10.98 32.99 -10.13
CA ASP A 75 9.92 32.04 -9.82
C ASP A 75 9.89 31.68 -8.32
N ASP A 76 11.06 31.45 -7.71
CA ASP A 76 11.19 31.16 -6.27
C ASP A 76 10.74 32.38 -5.41
N ILE A 77 11.10 33.60 -5.82
CA ILE A 77 10.61 34.85 -5.21
C ILE A 77 9.09 34.93 -5.32
N GLY A 78 8.56 34.71 -6.53
CA GLY A 78 7.14 34.73 -6.82
C GLY A 78 6.38 33.72 -5.96
N TYR A 79 6.90 32.49 -5.84
CA TYR A 79 6.32 31.44 -5.00
C TYR A 79 6.23 31.86 -3.53
N CYS A 80 7.30 32.45 -2.97
CA CYS A 80 7.29 32.92 -1.59
C CYS A 80 6.23 34.01 -1.38
N ILE A 81 6.13 34.99 -2.28
CA ILE A 81 5.13 36.06 -2.19
C ILE A 81 3.71 35.51 -2.38
N ASP A 82 3.53 34.57 -3.32
CA ASP A 82 2.28 33.83 -3.51
C ASP A 82 1.81 33.18 -2.21
N VAL A 83 2.71 32.52 -1.48
CA VAL A 83 2.39 31.89 -0.19
C VAL A 83 1.91 32.92 0.83
N ALA A 84 2.57 34.08 0.93
CA ALA A 84 2.15 35.14 1.83
C ALA A 84 0.75 35.67 1.50
N LEU A 85 0.48 35.92 0.21
CA LEU A 85 -0.78 36.51 -0.23
C LEU A 85 -1.94 35.50 -0.20
N LYS A 86 -1.69 34.24 -0.58
CA LYS A 86 -2.69 33.13 -0.51
C LYS A 86 -3.06 32.77 0.92
N HIS A 87 -2.26 33.16 1.91
CA HIS A 87 -2.60 32.98 3.31
C HIS A 87 -3.74 33.89 3.77
N ALA A 88 -4.04 34.96 3.02
CA ALA A 88 -5.19 35.79 3.29
C ALA A 88 -6.50 35.07 2.88
N PRO A 89 -7.56 35.13 3.71
CA PRO A 89 -8.86 34.51 3.43
C PRO A 89 -9.50 34.86 2.09
N THR A 90 -9.30 36.07 1.59
CA THR A 90 -9.95 36.54 0.35
C THR A 90 -8.99 37.31 -0.55
N PRO A 91 -9.21 37.32 -1.88
CA PRO A 91 -8.42 38.14 -2.80
C PRO A 91 -8.37 39.64 -2.45
N GLN A 92 -9.45 40.17 -1.86
CA GLN A 92 -9.52 41.56 -1.41
C GLN A 92 -8.55 41.82 -0.25
N GLU A 93 -8.46 40.88 0.69
CA GLU A 93 -7.49 40.94 1.79
C GLU A 93 -6.06 40.72 1.29
N SER A 94 -5.85 39.84 0.31
CA SER A 94 -4.55 39.70 -0.37
C SER A 94 -4.12 40.99 -1.06
N LEU A 95 -5.05 41.71 -1.72
CA LEU A 95 -4.76 43.01 -2.33
C LEU A 95 -4.45 44.07 -1.28
N ALA A 96 -5.09 44.04 -0.10
CA ALA A 96 -4.76 44.93 1.00
C ALA A 96 -3.31 44.70 1.47
N LEU A 97 -2.94 43.43 1.71
CA LEU A 97 -1.54 43.07 2.06
C LEU A 97 -0.54 43.54 1.00
N LEU A 98 -0.88 43.34 -0.28
CA LEU A 98 -0.05 43.76 -1.41
C LEU A 98 0.20 45.28 -1.44
N ARG A 99 -0.77 46.09 -1.00
CA ARG A 99 -0.67 47.56 -0.92
C ARG A 99 0.03 48.05 0.35
N GLU A 100 -0.14 47.34 1.46
CA GLU A 100 0.36 47.74 2.78
C GLU A 100 1.84 47.38 3.00
N HIS A 101 2.34 46.36 2.31
CA HIS A 101 3.68 45.82 2.50
C HIS A 101 4.54 45.94 1.24
N SER A 102 5.86 46.08 1.42
CA SER A 102 6.81 45.99 0.32
C SER A 102 6.96 44.55 -0.17
N MET A 103 7.44 44.36 -1.40
CA MET A 103 7.73 43.01 -1.94
C MET A 103 8.70 42.23 -1.06
N ASP A 104 9.70 42.89 -0.49
CA ASP A 104 10.64 42.28 0.46
C ASP A 104 9.97 41.86 1.78
N ALA A 105 9.02 42.65 2.30
CA ALA A 105 8.27 42.26 3.49
C ALA A 105 7.37 41.04 3.19
N LEU A 106 6.68 41.03 2.05
CA LEU A 106 5.84 39.88 1.64
C LEU A 106 6.67 38.62 1.40
N TYR A 107 7.84 38.75 0.75
CA TYR A 107 8.79 37.66 0.58
C TYR A 107 9.22 37.06 1.93
N ARG A 108 9.56 37.92 2.91
CA ARG A 108 9.91 37.49 4.29
C ARG A 108 8.74 36.85 5.03
N MET A 109 7.51 37.35 4.83
CA MET A 109 6.32 36.71 5.38
C MET A 109 6.11 35.31 4.81
N GLY A 110 6.24 35.16 3.49
CA GLY A 110 6.06 33.90 2.78
C GLY A 110 7.09 32.84 3.17
N THR A 111 8.37 33.21 3.15
CA THR A 111 9.47 32.34 3.63
C THR A 111 9.27 31.95 5.10
N GLY A 112 8.83 32.87 5.96
CA GLY A 112 8.50 32.56 7.35
C GLY A 112 7.34 31.57 7.53
N LEU A 113 6.36 31.56 6.62
CA LEU A 113 5.29 30.54 6.59
C LEU A 113 5.85 29.20 6.13
N LEU A 114 6.62 29.18 5.05
CA LEU A 114 7.27 28.00 4.52
C LEU A 114 8.19 27.29 5.54
N ASP A 115 8.92 28.04 6.35
CA ASP A 115 9.75 27.50 7.44
C ASP A 115 8.92 26.83 8.56
N ARG A 116 7.69 27.27 8.77
CA ARG A 116 6.78 26.62 9.74
C ARG A 116 6.22 25.32 9.17
N GLU A 117 5.92 25.33 7.88
CA GLU A 117 5.41 24.16 7.16
C GLU A 117 6.46 23.05 7.07
N GLU A 118 7.72 23.38 6.80
CA GLU A 118 8.82 22.41 6.84
C GLU A 118 8.94 21.74 8.22
N ARG A 119 8.99 22.52 9.30
CA ARG A 119 9.02 21.99 10.67
C ARG A 119 7.80 21.11 11.00
N ALA A 120 6.62 21.50 10.53
CA ALA A 120 5.41 20.69 10.69
C ALA A 120 5.53 19.35 9.95
N CYS A 121 6.07 19.35 8.74
CA CYS A 121 6.33 18.13 7.95
C CYS A 121 7.34 17.20 8.61
N GLU A 122 8.45 17.71 9.17
CA GLU A 122 9.42 16.88 9.90
C GLU A 122 8.75 16.12 11.07
N GLY A 123 7.97 16.85 11.89
CA GLY A 123 7.23 16.25 13.01
C GLY A 123 6.16 15.26 12.55
N LEU A 124 5.46 15.58 11.46
CA LEU A 124 4.42 14.71 10.91
C LEU A 124 4.98 13.44 10.30
N LEU A 125 6.09 13.53 9.54
CA LEU A 125 6.78 12.37 8.97
C LEU A 125 7.24 11.41 10.08
N SER A 126 7.81 11.93 11.17
CA SER A 126 8.20 11.12 12.32
C SER A 126 7.02 10.33 12.89
N ARG A 127 5.87 10.99 13.07
CA ARG A 127 4.63 10.33 13.52
C ARG A 127 4.11 9.29 12.54
N VAL A 128 4.04 9.61 11.24
CA VAL A 128 3.56 8.69 10.21
C VAL A 128 4.44 7.44 10.14
N ARG A 129 5.76 7.60 10.26
CA ARG A 129 6.72 6.48 10.32
C ARG A 129 6.56 5.66 11.59
N ALA A 130 6.23 6.28 12.73
CA ALA A 130 6.01 5.58 13.98
C ALA A 130 4.71 4.75 13.99
N THR A 131 3.66 5.24 13.33
CA THR A 131 2.38 4.53 13.20
C THR A 131 2.27 3.73 11.89
N ARG A 132 3.39 3.41 11.24
CA ARG A 132 3.39 2.80 9.91
C ARG A 132 2.60 1.50 9.87
N THR A 133 1.86 1.29 8.78
CA THR A 133 1.23 0.02 8.49
C THR A 133 2.30 -1.06 8.20
N PRO A 134 2.31 -2.21 8.91
CA PRO A 134 3.18 -3.33 8.58
C PRO A 134 2.77 -3.94 7.23
N THR A 135 3.68 -3.93 6.25
CA THR A 135 3.37 -4.40 4.89
C THR A 135 4.66 -4.72 4.13
N VAL A 136 4.53 -5.62 3.15
CA VAL A 136 5.57 -5.91 2.16
C VAL A 136 5.59 -4.93 0.99
N ASN A 137 4.58 -4.07 0.84
CA ASN A 137 4.47 -3.11 -0.25
C ASN A 137 5.68 -2.15 -0.28
N GLU A 138 6.47 -2.22 -1.35
CA GLU A 138 7.73 -1.48 -1.46
C GLU A 138 7.50 0.00 -1.71
N GLY A 139 6.54 0.36 -2.57
CA GLY A 139 6.20 1.77 -2.84
C GLY A 139 5.88 2.53 -1.57
N TYR A 140 5.05 1.96 -0.68
CA TYR A 140 4.74 2.55 0.62
C TYR A 140 5.97 2.70 1.53
N ARG A 141 6.85 1.70 1.56
CA ARG A 141 8.08 1.72 2.37
C ARG A 141 9.08 2.75 1.87
N ILE A 142 9.34 2.77 0.56
CA ILE A 142 10.22 3.73 -0.11
C ILE A 142 9.72 5.15 0.12
N LEU A 143 8.41 5.36 -0.02
CA LEU A 143 7.80 6.67 0.18
C LEU A 143 8.14 7.26 1.57
N LEU A 144 8.03 6.44 2.62
CA LEU A 144 8.25 6.87 4.01
C LEU A 144 9.72 6.93 4.43
N ASP A 145 10.56 6.00 3.95
CA ASP A 145 11.94 5.86 4.41
C ASP A 145 12.97 6.51 3.48
N VAL A 146 12.58 6.84 2.24
CA VAL A 146 13.46 7.47 1.24
C VAL A 146 12.86 8.76 0.69
N THR A 147 11.68 8.71 0.07
CA THR A 147 11.14 9.82 -0.75
C THR A 147 10.83 11.06 0.08
N PHE A 148 10.01 10.96 1.12
CA PHE A 148 9.72 12.12 1.98
C PHE A 148 10.94 12.62 2.78
N PRO A 149 11.77 11.75 3.39
CA PRO A 149 13.02 12.20 3.99
C PRO A 149 13.92 12.97 3.03
N ARG A 150 13.99 12.56 1.76
CA ARG A 150 14.74 13.26 0.73
C ARG A 150 14.13 14.62 0.43
N TYR A 151 12.81 14.73 0.23
CA TYR A 151 12.15 16.02 0.01
C TYR A 151 12.44 17.03 1.14
N LEU A 152 12.35 16.60 2.40
CA LEU A 152 12.63 17.49 3.53
C LEU A 152 14.12 17.86 3.65
N ARG A 153 15.02 16.91 3.37
CA ARG A 153 16.47 17.19 3.34
C ARG A 153 16.82 18.19 2.24
N ASP A 154 16.34 17.95 1.03
CA ASP A 154 16.59 18.79 -0.15
C ASP A 154 16.00 20.19 0.08
N TRP A 155 14.83 20.28 0.72
CA TRP A 155 14.25 21.55 1.14
C TRP A 155 15.12 22.32 2.14
N LYS A 156 15.58 21.65 3.19
CA LYS A 156 16.36 22.26 4.28
C LYS A 156 17.69 22.87 3.83
N VAL A 157 18.29 22.33 2.77
CA VAL A 157 19.54 22.84 2.20
C VAL A 157 19.33 23.91 1.13
N ARG A 158 18.09 24.13 0.66
CA ARG A 158 17.78 25.23 -0.27
C ARG A 158 17.88 26.57 0.45
N ARG A 159 18.56 27.51 -0.19
CA ARG A 159 18.62 28.91 0.29
C ARG A 159 17.39 29.71 -0.11
N HIS A 160 16.85 29.43 -1.29
CA HIS A 160 15.66 30.07 -1.82
C HIS A 160 14.57 29.01 -1.94
N PRO A 161 13.51 29.07 -1.11
CA PRO A 161 12.39 28.16 -1.20
C PRO A 161 11.63 28.38 -2.50
N GLY A 162 11.31 27.29 -3.19
CA GLY A 162 10.61 27.30 -4.47
C GLY A 162 9.68 26.10 -4.58
N ASP A 163 8.65 26.21 -5.40
CA ASP A 163 7.70 25.13 -5.60
C ASP A 163 8.36 23.88 -6.25
N PHE A 164 7.73 22.72 -6.11
CA PHE A 164 8.16 21.51 -6.80
C PHE A 164 7.03 20.49 -6.93
N VAL A 165 7.09 19.67 -7.98
CA VAL A 165 6.16 18.55 -8.13
C VAL A 165 6.53 17.42 -7.15
N VAL A 166 5.53 16.94 -6.41
CA VAL A 166 5.69 15.80 -5.49
C VAL A 166 5.36 14.50 -6.22
N LEU A 167 6.37 13.72 -6.55
CA LEU A 167 6.27 12.42 -7.20
C LEU A 167 6.42 11.32 -6.15
N THR A 168 5.57 10.30 -6.20
CA THR A 168 5.50 9.26 -5.17
C THR A 168 5.27 7.88 -5.77
N GLU A 169 5.91 6.87 -5.19
CA GLU A 169 5.84 5.45 -5.58
C GLU A 169 4.57 4.74 -5.07
N TYR A 170 3.76 5.43 -4.27
CA TYR A 170 2.55 4.88 -3.64
C TYR A 170 1.38 5.86 -3.78
N PRO A 171 0.20 5.39 -4.23
CA PRO A 171 -0.96 6.24 -4.39
C PRO A 171 -1.67 6.48 -3.04
N LEU A 172 -2.25 7.66 -2.87
CA LEU A 172 -3.18 7.93 -1.77
C LEU A 172 -4.61 7.57 -2.16
N ALA A 173 -5.46 7.33 -1.15
CA ALA A 173 -6.87 7.11 -1.42
C ALA A 173 -7.50 8.33 -2.08
N ARG A 174 -7.08 9.54 -1.70
CA ARG A 174 -7.53 10.81 -2.28
C ARG A 174 -6.47 11.48 -3.15
N GLU A 175 -6.94 12.26 -4.12
CA GLU A 175 -6.09 13.12 -4.93
C GLU A 175 -5.60 14.31 -4.13
N VAL A 176 -4.33 14.67 -4.32
CA VAL A 176 -3.69 15.82 -3.68
C VAL A 176 -3.20 16.76 -4.77
N SER A 177 -3.83 17.93 -4.85
CA SER A 177 -3.51 18.96 -5.84
C SER A 177 -2.37 19.88 -5.42
N ALA A 178 -2.06 19.96 -4.12
CA ALA A 178 -0.97 20.79 -3.63
C ALA A 178 0.40 20.26 -4.06
N SER A 179 1.27 21.21 -4.44
CA SER A 179 2.68 21.04 -4.77
C SER A 179 3.57 21.50 -3.62
N GLY A 180 4.87 21.27 -3.77
CA GLY A 180 5.89 21.77 -2.86
C GLY A 180 5.77 21.19 -1.45
N ILE A 181 6.20 21.97 -0.46
CA ILE A 181 6.16 21.55 0.95
C ILE A 181 4.72 21.33 1.46
N PHE A 182 3.75 22.11 0.95
CA PHE A 182 2.33 21.91 1.25
C PHE A 182 1.81 20.59 0.69
N GLY A 183 2.22 20.23 -0.53
CA GLY A 183 1.93 18.95 -1.16
C GLY A 183 2.52 17.77 -0.41
N VAL A 184 3.70 17.92 0.18
CA VAL A 184 4.31 16.93 1.10
C VAL A 184 3.47 16.82 2.38
N ARG A 185 3.13 17.94 3.01
CA ARG A 185 2.31 17.97 4.23
C ARG A 185 0.99 17.25 4.04
N GLU A 186 0.26 17.61 2.99
CA GLU A 186 -1.07 17.09 2.72
C GLU A 186 -1.06 15.57 2.50
N ARG A 187 -0.01 15.05 1.86
CA ARG A 187 0.21 13.61 1.70
C ARG A 187 0.50 12.93 3.02
N LEU A 188 1.37 13.51 3.85
CA LEU A 188 1.67 12.98 5.19
C LEU A 188 0.43 13.00 6.11
N GLU A 189 -0.41 14.02 6.03
CA GLU A 189 -1.66 14.10 6.80
C GLU A 189 -2.63 12.99 6.38
N SER A 190 -2.72 12.71 5.07
CA SER A 190 -3.52 11.61 4.54
C SER A 190 -2.99 10.25 4.99
N LEU A 191 -1.67 10.02 4.89
CA LEU A 191 -1.03 8.79 5.37
C LEU A 191 -1.21 8.58 6.87
N ALA A 192 -1.24 9.64 7.68
CA ALA A 192 -1.51 9.51 9.10
C ALA A 192 -2.92 8.95 9.38
N LEU A 193 -3.92 9.35 8.57
CA LEU A 193 -5.28 8.84 8.66
C LEU A 193 -5.34 7.40 8.15
N GLU A 194 -4.75 7.13 6.98
CA GLU A 194 -4.71 5.80 6.38
C GLU A 194 -4.01 4.79 7.29
N ASN A 195 -2.87 5.15 7.89
CA ASN A 195 -2.15 4.30 8.83
C ASN A 195 -2.96 4.00 10.09
N ARG A 196 -3.68 4.99 10.63
CA ARG A 196 -4.57 4.77 11.78
C ARG A 196 -5.68 3.78 11.45
N PHE A 197 -6.25 3.87 10.25
CA PHE A 197 -7.27 2.93 9.78
C PHE A 197 -6.68 1.54 9.55
N CYS A 198 -5.63 1.43 8.73
CA CYS A 198 -4.99 0.16 8.39
C CYS A 198 -4.44 -0.55 9.62
N GLY A 199 -3.96 0.18 10.64
CA GLY A 199 -3.52 -0.39 11.91
C GLY A 199 -4.62 -1.18 12.63
N ARG A 200 -5.90 -0.80 12.48
CA ARG A 200 -7.06 -1.54 13.04
C ARG A 200 -7.33 -2.85 12.30
N PHE A 201 -6.91 -2.94 11.04
CA PHE A 201 -7.18 -4.05 10.13
C PHE A 201 -5.91 -4.75 9.65
N ALA A 202 -4.79 -4.55 10.34
CA ALA A 202 -3.50 -5.14 9.99
C ALA A 202 -3.56 -6.68 9.81
N PRO A 203 -4.32 -7.46 10.62
CA PRO A 203 -4.38 -8.92 10.45
C PRO A 203 -4.93 -9.39 9.10
N VAL A 204 -5.80 -8.61 8.45
CA VAL A 204 -6.42 -8.99 7.16
C VAL A 204 -5.71 -8.37 5.95
N LEU A 205 -4.87 -7.37 6.18
CA LEU A 205 -4.28 -6.56 5.12
C LEU A 205 -3.33 -7.35 4.21
N ASP A 206 -2.52 -8.26 4.76
CA ASP A 206 -1.59 -9.07 3.96
C ASP A 206 -2.34 -9.95 2.95
N GLY A 207 -3.42 -10.61 3.40
CA GLY A 207 -4.28 -11.41 2.54
C GLY A 207 -4.96 -10.58 1.44
N LEU A 208 -5.45 -9.37 1.79
CA LEU A 208 -6.03 -8.45 0.81
C LEU A 208 -4.99 -7.98 -0.21
N LEU A 209 -3.78 -7.63 0.23
CA LEU A 209 -2.72 -7.20 -0.68
C LEU A 209 -2.31 -8.32 -1.64
N ARG A 210 -2.18 -9.56 -1.15
CA ARG A 210 -1.89 -10.73 -1.99
C ARG A 210 -3.00 -11.02 -2.98
N GLY A 211 -4.25 -10.98 -2.53
CA GLY A 211 -5.41 -11.18 -3.40
C GLY A 211 -5.47 -10.12 -4.50
N TRP A 212 -5.26 -8.85 -4.15
CA TRP A 212 -5.22 -7.75 -5.11
C TRP A 212 -4.07 -7.91 -6.11
N ALA A 213 -2.87 -8.23 -5.63
CA ALA A 213 -1.69 -8.41 -6.47
C ALA A 213 -1.90 -9.53 -7.50
N ARG A 214 -2.49 -10.65 -7.08
CA ARG A 214 -2.85 -11.76 -7.97
C ARG A 214 -3.88 -11.35 -9.03
N GLN A 215 -4.96 -10.67 -8.63
CA GLN A 215 -5.98 -10.16 -9.56
C GLN A 215 -5.38 -9.24 -10.63
N ASN A 216 -4.35 -8.47 -10.26
CA ASN A 216 -3.66 -7.51 -11.12
C ASN A 216 -2.34 -8.05 -11.72
N ARG A 217 -2.07 -9.36 -11.56
CA ARG A 217 -0.89 -10.05 -12.12
C ARG A 217 0.45 -9.37 -11.76
N THR A 218 0.59 -8.99 -10.50
CA THR A 218 1.80 -8.39 -9.93
C THR A 218 2.17 -9.06 -8.60
N SER A 219 3.29 -8.67 -8.01
CA SER A 219 3.68 -9.11 -6.67
C SER A 219 3.09 -8.17 -5.59
N PRO A 220 2.88 -8.65 -4.34
CA PRO A 220 2.47 -7.78 -3.23
C PRO A 220 3.44 -6.61 -2.97
N ALA A 221 4.73 -6.82 -3.25
CA ALA A 221 5.78 -5.82 -3.10
C ALA A 221 5.64 -4.69 -4.14
N GLU A 222 5.38 -5.03 -5.40
CA GLU A 222 5.29 -4.09 -6.53
C GLU A 222 3.88 -3.49 -6.72
N ALA A 223 2.91 -3.90 -5.90
CA ALA A 223 1.52 -3.48 -6.05
C ALA A 223 1.36 -1.95 -5.93
N TYR A 224 1.03 -1.28 -7.04
CA TYR A 224 0.70 0.15 -7.04
C TYR A 224 -0.76 0.36 -6.63
N VAL A 225 -1.03 0.18 -5.34
CA VAL A 225 -2.37 0.27 -4.77
C VAL A 225 -2.34 0.89 -3.37
N ASN A 226 -3.38 1.64 -3.04
CA ASN A 226 -3.53 2.19 -1.70
C ASN A 226 -4.11 1.13 -0.74
N LEU A 227 -3.39 0.84 0.34
CA LEU A 227 -3.74 -0.16 1.36
C LEU A 227 -5.05 0.17 2.10
N PHE A 228 -5.30 1.46 2.36
CA PHE A 228 -6.57 1.89 2.95
C PHE A 228 -7.72 1.64 1.98
N THR A 229 -7.55 1.97 0.69
CA THR A 229 -8.59 1.79 -0.33
C THR A 229 -9.03 0.33 -0.45
N ILE A 230 -8.10 -0.61 -0.64
CA ILE A 230 -8.45 -2.04 -0.78
C ILE A 230 -9.13 -2.56 0.49
N THR A 231 -8.68 -2.12 1.66
CA THR A 231 -9.25 -2.55 2.94
C THR A 231 -10.66 -2.00 3.14
N LEU A 232 -10.85 -0.71 2.88
CA LEU A 232 -12.14 -0.06 2.98
C LEU A 232 -13.14 -0.70 2.01
N GLN A 233 -12.78 -0.85 0.74
CA GLN A 233 -13.66 -1.43 -0.28
C GLN A 233 -14.16 -2.81 0.14
N ASN A 234 -13.25 -3.70 0.54
CA ASN A 234 -13.59 -5.05 1.00
C ASN A 234 -14.46 -5.06 2.27
N LEU A 235 -14.16 -4.21 3.26
CA LEU A 235 -14.98 -4.08 4.47
C LEU A 235 -16.41 -3.60 4.19
N LEU A 236 -16.55 -2.64 3.27
CA LEU A 236 -17.88 -2.14 2.87
C LEU A 236 -18.69 -3.24 2.19
N LEU A 237 -18.06 -4.00 1.28
CA LEU A 237 -18.71 -5.10 0.58
C LEU A 237 -19.09 -6.25 1.52
N ALA A 238 -18.21 -6.64 2.44
CA ALA A 238 -18.50 -7.67 3.44
C ALA A 238 -19.65 -7.24 4.37
N ARG A 239 -19.74 -5.95 4.73
CA ARG A 239 -20.88 -5.41 5.48
C ARG A 239 -22.21 -5.52 4.73
N LEU A 240 -22.22 -5.47 3.39
CA LEU A 240 -23.45 -5.74 2.62
C LEU A 240 -23.92 -7.20 2.69
N LEU A 241 -23.05 -8.10 3.17
CA LEU A 241 -23.35 -9.49 3.52
C LEU A 241 -23.64 -9.67 5.02
N GLY A 242 -23.63 -8.60 5.82
CA GLY A 242 -23.83 -8.66 7.26
C GLY A 242 -22.59 -9.14 8.04
N ARG A 243 -21.40 -9.10 7.43
CA ARG A 243 -20.13 -9.50 8.04
C ARG A 243 -19.29 -8.30 8.46
N GLU A 244 -18.41 -8.52 9.43
CA GLU A 244 -17.49 -7.47 9.93
C GLU A 244 -16.05 -7.64 9.46
N ASP A 245 -15.67 -8.82 8.97
CA ASP A 245 -14.36 -9.11 8.43
C ASP A 245 -14.26 -8.74 6.94
N ALA A 246 -13.04 -8.52 6.45
CA ALA A 246 -12.81 -7.99 5.09
C ALA A 246 -12.72 -9.08 4.01
N ALA A 247 -12.74 -10.36 4.37
CA ALA A 247 -12.56 -11.46 3.43
C ALA A 247 -13.83 -11.69 2.60
N LEU A 248 -13.65 -11.86 1.28
CA LEU A 248 -14.73 -12.20 0.35
C LEU A 248 -14.33 -13.42 -0.49
N GLY A 249 -15.22 -14.40 -0.61
CA GLY A 249 -15.10 -15.49 -1.56
C GLY A 249 -15.56 -15.12 -2.98
N ALA A 250 -15.22 -15.96 -3.97
CA ALA A 250 -15.62 -15.73 -5.36
C ALA A 250 -17.15 -15.75 -5.54
N GLY A 251 -17.84 -16.69 -4.87
CA GLY A 251 -19.30 -16.78 -4.86
C GLY A 251 -19.96 -15.59 -4.17
N GLU A 252 -19.40 -15.11 -3.06
CA GLU A 252 -19.90 -13.93 -2.35
C GLU A 252 -19.82 -12.66 -3.21
N ARG A 253 -18.69 -12.47 -3.90
CA ARG A 253 -18.53 -11.38 -4.87
C ARG A 253 -19.57 -11.47 -5.99
N ALA A 254 -19.77 -12.65 -6.57
CA ALA A 254 -20.76 -12.85 -7.64
C ALA A 254 -22.19 -12.54 -7.17
N GLY A 255 -22.57 -13.01 -5.97
CA GLY A 255 -23.87 -12.71 -5.38
C GLY A 255 -24.07 -11.22 -5.05
N LEU A 256 -23.01 -10.52 -4.64
CA LEU A 256 -23.05 -9.06 -4.47
C LEU A 256 -23.24 -8.34 -5.81
N GLU A 257 -22.55 -8.76 -6.88
CA GLU A 257 -22.75 -8.18 -8.21
C GLU A 257 -24.19 -8.37 -8.71
N GLU A 258 -24.78 -9.56 -8.54
CA GLU A 258 -26.16 -9.84 -8.92
C GLU A 258 -27.16 -8.94 -8.15
N ARG A 259 -26.86 -8.62 -6.89
CA ARG A 259 -27.66 -7.69 -6.08
C ARG A 259 -27.47 -6.22 -6.47
N LEU A 260 -26.27 -5.82 -6.89
CA LEU A 260 -25.93 -4.41 -7.15
C LEU A 260 -26.25 -3.94 -8.57
N ARG A 261 -26.08 -4.80 -9.58
CA ARG A 261 -26.32 -4.44 -11.00
C ARG A 261 -27.73 -3.91 -11.28
N PRO A 262 -28.82 -4.51 -10.75
CA PRO A 262 -30.18 -4.06 -11.03
C PRO A 262 -30.55 -2.72 -10.39
N LEU A 263 -29.79 -2.26 -9.40
CA LEU A 263 -30.12 -1.06 -8.63
C LEU A 263 -29.83 0.23 -9.41
N ALA A 264 -30.55 1.30 -9.10
CA ALA A 264 -30.21 2.64 -9.58
C ALA A 264 -28.89 3.13 -8.93
N ALA A 265 -28.23 4.12 -9.55
CA ALA A 265 -26.94 4.63 -9.08
C ALA A 265 -27.02 5.19 -7.65
N GLU A 266 -28.13 5.86 -7.33
CA GLU A 266 -28.42 6.44 -6.02
C GLU A 266 -28.62 5.35 -4.96
N GLN A 267 -29.25 4.23 -5.34
CA GLN A 267 -29.48 3.09 -4.45
C GLN A 267 -28.18 2.37 -4.12
N ARG A 268 -27.32 2.13 -5.13
CA ARG A 268 -25.98 1.56 -4.90
C ARG A 268 -25.14 2.43 -3.99
N ALA A 269 -25.11 3.74 -4.26
CA ALA A 269 -24.38 4.70 -3.43
C ALA A 269 -24.91 4.70 -1.99
N ALA A 270 -26.23 4.75 -1.80
CA ALA A 270 -26.84 4.71 -0.48
C ALA A 270 -26.55 3.42 0.31
N LEU A 271 -26.35 2.28 -0.35
CA LEU A 271 -25.93 1.04 0.32
C LEU A 271 -24.49 1.14 0.84
N LEU A 272 -23.56 1.58 0.00
CA LEU A 272 -22.14 1.69 0.36
C LEU A 272 -21.91 2.77 1.43
N LEU A 273 -22.58 3.92 1.32
CA LEU A 273 -22.48 4.99 2.31
C LEU A 273 -23.06 4.56 3.66
N ARG A 274 -24.20 3.83 3.68
CA ARG A 274 -24.73 3.27 4.93
C ARG A 274 -23.79 2.22 5.54
N ALA A 275 -23.16 1.38 4.72
CA ALA A 275 -22.14 0.44 5.20
C ALA A 275 -20.94 1.18 5.81
N ALA A 276 -20.56 2.35 5.27
CA ALA A 276 -19.49 3.19 5.79
C ALA A 276 -19.85 3.83 7.14
N GLU A 277 -21.07 4.34 7.31
CA GLU A 277 -21.52 4.83 8.63
C GLU A 277 -21.54 3.68 9.66
N GLY A 278 -22.06 2.51 9.30
CA GLY A 278 -22.02 1.34 10.17
C GLY A 278 -20.59 0.91 10.54
N LEU A 279 -19.64 1.01 9.62
CA LEU A 279 -18.21 0.80 9.89
C LEU A 279 -17.68 1.84 10.90
N ILE A 280 -17.95 3.12 10.68
CA ILE A 280 -17.52 4.22 11.57
C ILE A 280 -18.07 4.02 12.98
N ASP A 281 -19.36 3.71 13.09
CA ASP A 281 -20.05 3.51 14.37
C ASP A 281 -19.47 2.31 15.13
N SER A 282 -19.32 1.16 14.46
CA SER A 282 -18.80 -0.08 15.07
C SER A 282 -17.32 0.02 15.48
N CYS A 283 -16.50 0.73 14.71
CA CYS A 283 -15.07 0.86 15.02
C CYS A 283 -14.77 1.96 16.04
N ALA A 284 -15.67 2.94 16.18
CA ALA A 284 -15.55 4.07 17.11
C ALA A 284 -14.15 4.71 17.11
N PHE A 285 -13.67 5.15 15.94
CA PHE A 285 -12.28 5.62 15.78
C PHE A 285 -11.89 6.85 16.61
N GLU A 286 -12.83 7.53 17.28
CA GLU A 286 -12.62 8.76 18.05
C GLU A 286 -11.80 9.82 17.28
N ASN A 287 -12.05 9.95 15.98
CA ASN A 287 -11.34 10.89 15.12
C ASN A 287 -12.24 11.37 13.98
N ALA A 288 -12.75 12.59 14.09
CA ALA A 288 -13.66 13.16 13.10
C ALA A 288 -13.03 13.31 11.71
N ARG A 289 -11.71 13.58 11.63
CA ARG A 289 -10.99 13.66 10.35
C ARG A 289 -10.92 12.30 9.67
N LEU A 290 -10.64 11.24 10.42
CA LEU A 290 -10.65 9.87 9.89
C LEU A 290 -12.06 9.46 9.45
N ASN A 291 -13.09 9.77 10.23
CA ASN A 291 -14.47 9.47 9.85
C ASN A 291 -14.85 10.16 8.52
N ASN A 292 -14.46 11.42 8.33
CA ASN A 292 -14.67 12.12 7.06
C ASN A 292 -13.85 11.49 5.91
N TYR A 293 -12.61 11.10 6.16
CA TYR A 293 -11.77 10.41 5.17
C TYR A 293 -12.39 9.07 4.71
N ILE A 294 -12.99 8.32 5.64
CA ILE A 294 -13.75 7.09 5.34
C ILE A 294 -14.96 7.39 4.47
N ARG A 295 -15.74 8.43 4.80
CA ARG A 295 -16.90 8.85 3.99
C ARG A 295 -16.51 9.26 2.57
N GLU A 296 -15.43 10.02 2.43
CA GLU A 296 -14.90 10.40 1.11
C GLU A 296 -14.45 9.17 0.31
N GLY A 297 -13.75 8.23 0.95
CA GLY A 297 -13.36 6.95 0.35
C GLY A 297 -14.57 6.13 -0.11
N ALA A 298 -15.61 6.04 0.72
CA ALA A 298 -16.85 5.33 0.42
C ALA A 298 -17.62 6.01 -0.73
N ALA A 299 -17.68 7.34 -0.77
CA ALA A 299 -18.31 8.08 -1.85
C ALA A 299 -17.57 7.89 -3.18
N ARG A 300 -16.23 7.92 -3.16
CA ARG A 300 -15.41 7.61 -4.34
C ARG A 300 -15.68 6.20 -4.84
N PHE A 301 -15.66 5.22 -3.93
CA PHE A 301 -15.94 3.83 -4.28
C PHE A 301 -17.35 3.64 -4.85
N ALA A 302 -18.36 4.30 -4.27
CA ALA A 302 -19.71 4.31 -4.82
C ALA A 302 -19.75 4.87 -6.25
N GLY A 303 -19.01 5.94 -6.52
CA GLY A 303 -18.84 6.49 -7.86
C GLY A 303 -18.17 5.51 -8.83
N GLU A 304 -17.17 4.76 -8.38
CA GLU A 304 -16.49 3.71 -9.16
C GLU A 304 -17.41 2.54 -9.49
N VAL A 305 -18.14 2.02 -8.50
CA VAL A 305 -19.12 0.95 -8.69
C VAL A 305 -20.24 1.40 -9.62
N ASN A 306 -20.69 2.66 -9.51
CA ASN A 306 -21.70 3.22 -10.42
C ASN A 306 -21.18 3.32 -11.85
N ARG A 307 -19.95 3.79 -12.07
CA ARG A 307 -19.31 3.80 -13.40
C ARG A 307 -19.15 2.40 -13.97
N ALA A 308 -18.92 1.40 -13.11
CA ALA A 308 -18.85 -0.01 -13.49
C ALA A 308 -20.22 -0.71 -13.62
N GLY A 309 -21.34 0.02 -13.50
CA GLY A 309 -22.69 -0.55 -13.62
C GLY A 309 -23.04 -1.56 -12.53
N GLY A 310 -22.41 -1.49 -11.36
CA GLY A 310 -22.58 -2.45 -10.26
C GLY A 310 -21.65 -3.67 -10.32
N ALA A 311 -20.73 -3.74 -11.28
CA ALA A 311 -19.68 -4.77 -11.28
C ALA A 311 -18.64 -4.50 -10.19
N LEU A 312 -18.15 -5.58 -9.55
CA LEU A 312 -17.22 -5.53 -8.43
C LEU A 312 -15.87 -6.16 -8.76
N THR A 313 -15.75 -6.89 -9.87
CA THR A 313 -14.51 -7.52 -10.34
C THR A 313 -13.25 -6.63 -10.26
N PRO A 314 -13.30 -5.31 -10.60
CA PRO A 314 -12.11 -4.46 -10.52
C PRO A 314 -11.72 -4.02 -9.10
N PHE A 315 -12.60 -4.22 -8.11
CA PHE A 315 -12.50 -3.60 -6.78
C PHE A 315 -12.50 -4.60 -5.63
N ALA A 316 -13.31 -5.66 -5.75
CA ALA A 316 -13.46 -6.66 -4.71
C ALA A 316 -12.30 -7.65 -4.75
N VAL A 317 -11.44 -7.57 -3.73
CA VAL A 317 -10.40 -8.56 -3.52
C VAL A 317 -11.04 -9.84 -3.03
N VAL A 318 -10.81 -10.93 -3.74
CA VAL A 318 -11.27 -12.27 -3.34
C VAL A 318 -10.16 -12.91 -2.52
N ALA A 319 -10.48 -13.30 -1.29
CA ALA A 319 -9.61 -14.14 -0.46
C ALA A 319 -9.47 -15.51 -1.13
N GLU A 320 -8.29 -16.13 -0.99
CA GLU A 320 -8.09 -17.51 -1.44
C GLU A 320 -9.15 -18.44 -0.84
N GLU A 321 -9.72 -19.31 -1.68
CA GLU A 321 -9.77 -20.71 -1.28
C GLU A 321 -8.33 -21.19 -1.40
N ASP A 322 -7.75 -21.79 -0.34
CA ASP A 322 -6.35 -22.25 -0.34
C ASP A 322 -6.02 -22.90 -1.68
N ALA A 323 -5.12 -22.28 -2.45
CA ALA A 323 -4.69 -22.87 -3.71
C ALA A 323 -4.10 -24.26 -3.38
N PRO A 324 -4.51 -25.34 -4.08
CA PRO A 324 -3.97 -26.66 -3.78
C PRO A 324 -2.46 -26.60 -3.94
N LEU A 325 -1.75 -27.11 -2.93
CA LEU A 325 -0.31 -27.29 -3.00
C LEU A 325 -0.05 -28.31 -4.11
N LEU A 326 0.53 -27.87 -5.22
CA LEU A 326 0.87 -28.76 -6.31
C LEU A 326 2.13 -29.57 -5.94
N PHE A 327 1.95 -30.84 -5.59
CA PHE A 327 3.05 -31.79 -5.51
C PHE A 327 3.48 -32.21 -6.92
N ILE A 328 4.76 -32.04 -7.23
CA ILE A 328 5.37 -32.56 -8.46
C ILE A 328 6.28 -33.70 -8.02
N ASP A 329 5.89 -34.92 -8.38
CA ASP A 329 6.67 -36.12 -8.07
C ASP A 329 7.96 -36.16 -8.91
N GLY A 330 9.03 -36.75 -8.37
CA GLY A 330 10.26 -36.94 -9.12
C GLY A 330 10.20 -38.13 -10.07
N GLU A 331 11.19 -38.23 -10.94
CA GLU A 331 11.32 -39.38 -11.85
C GLU A 331 11.60 -40.66 -11.04
N ARG A 332 10.91 -41.75 -11.40
CA ARG A 332 11.15 -43.06 -10.81
C ARG A 332 12.49 -43.61 -11.28
N LEU A 333 13.18 -44.31 -10.37
CA LEU A 333 14.36 -45.09 -10.71
C LEU A 333 13.98 -46.26 -11.63
N ASP A 334 14.89 -46.65 -12.52
CA ASP A 334 14.76 -47.93 -13.21
C ASP A 334 15.04 -49.10 -12.25
N ASN A 335 14.70 -50.32 -12.68
CA ASN A 335 14.81 -51.50 -11.81
C ASN A 335 16.25 -51.77 -11.33
N ASP A 336 17.24 -51.51 -12.17
CA ASP A 336 18.65 -51.78 -11.84
C ASP A 336 19.16 -50.75 -10.82
N ALA A 337 18.83 -49.47 -11.02
CA ALA A 337 19.14 -48.39 -10.09
C ALA A 337 18.40 -48.57 -8.74
N PHE A 338 17.12 -48.93 -8.78
CA PHE A 338 16.35 -49.20 -7.57
C PHE A 338 16.92 -50.37 -6.78
N SER A 339 17.27 -51.48 -7.45
CA SER A 339 17.89 -52.64 -6.79
C SER A 339 19.23 -52.28 -6.14
N ALA A 340 20.05 -51.46 -6.81
CA ALA A 340 21.32 -51.01 -6.24
C ALA A 340 21.13 -50.18 -4.96
N VAL A 341 20.13 -49.29 -4.93
CA VAL A 341 19.81 -48.50 -3.72
C VAL A 341 19.25 -49.40 -2.63
N ALA A 342 18.35 -50.34 -2.95
CA ALA A 342 17.80 -51.28 -1.97
C ALA A 342 18.88 -52.17 -1.35
N ASP A 343 19.83 -52.66 -2.15
CA ASP A 343 20.97 -53.43 -1.68
C ASP A 343 21.90 -52.58 -0.80
N GLU A 344 22.15 -51.32 -1.16
CA GLU A 344 22.97 -50.41 -0.36
C GLU A 344 22.32 -50.14 1.01
N VAL A 345 21.01 -49.93 1.04
CA VAL A 345 20.25 -49.76 2.29
C VAL A 345 20.27 -51.04 3.11
N LEU A 346 20.08 -52.21 2.50
CA LEU A 346 20.09 -53.50 3.19
C LEU A 346 21.46 -53.82 3.82
N LEU A 347 22.56 -53.49 3.14
CA LEU A 347 23.94 -53.74 3.60
C LEU A 347 24.42 -52.72 4.65
N CYS A 348 23.64 -51.68 4.95
CA CYS A 348 24.01 -50.64 5.90
C CYS A 348 23.48 -50.98 7.30
N ASP A 349 24.35 -51.18 8.29
CA ASP A 349 23.93 -51.52 9.68
C ASP A 349 23.62 -50.29 10.58
N ASP A 350 23.46 -49.10 9.99
CA ASP A 350 23.28 -47.83 10.71
C ASP A 350 22.04 -47.07 10.19
N ALA A 351 21.04 -46.89 11.06
CA ALA A 351 19.76 -46.29 10.70
C ALA A 351 19.88 -44.84 10.23
N ALA A 352 20.75 -44.03 10.85
CA ALA A 352 21.02 -42.66 10.42
C ALA A 352 21.61 -42.60 8.99
N ARG A 353 22.48 -43.55 8.65
CA ARG A 353 23.06 -43.68 7.31
C ARG A 353 22.05 -44.22 6.31
N LYS A 354 21.19 -45.18 6.66
CA LYS A 354 20.05 -45.60 5.83
C LYS A 354 19.15 -44.42 5.49
N ALA A 355 18.77 -43.63 6.49
CA ALA A 355 17.95 -42.44 6.32
C ALA A 355 18.59 -41.40 5.37
N ARG A 356 19.94 -41.33 5.34
CA ARG A 356 20.65 -40.46 4.41
C ARG A 356 20.59 -40.97 2.98
N ILE A 357 20.89 -42.25 2.75
CA ILE A 357 20.83 -42.89 1.42
C ILE A 357 19.43 -42.72 0.83
N ILE A 358 18.40 -43.03 1.61
CA ILE A 358 16.99 -42.90 1.20
C ILE A 358 16.66 -41.47 0.73
N ARG A 359 17.12 -40.44 1.46
CA ARG A 359 16.85 -39.03 1.10
C ARG A 359 17.66 -38.52 -0.09
N GLU A 360 18.85 -39.05 -0.31
CA GLU A 360 19.76 -38.59 -1.37
C GLU A 360 19.46 -39.28 -2.72
N GLU A 361 19.10 -40.57 -2.68
CA GLU A 361 18.93 -41.39 -3.88
C GLU A 361 17.48 -41.50 -4.37
N LEU A 362 16.48 -41.47 -3.47
CA LEU A 362 15.07 -41.58 -3.88
C LEU A 362 14.47 -40.21 -4.20
N ARG A 363 13.98 -40.06 -5.42
CA ARG A 363 13.40 -38.80 -5.92
C ARG A 363 11.89 -38.86 -6.13
N SER A 364 11.32 -40.07 -6.21
CA SER A 364 9.88 -40.27 -6.35
C SER A 364 9.25 -40.79 -5.06
N LEU A 365 7.99 -40.40 -4.81
CA LEU A 365 7.21 -40.89 -3.69
C LEU A 365 6.91 -42.39 -3.81
N ASP A 366 6.72 -42.87 -5.04
CA ASP A 366 6.48 -44.29 -5.30
C ASP A 366 7.71 -45.14 -4.94
N ASP A 367 8.93 -44.75 -5.36
CA ASP A 367 10.14 -45.51 -5.01
C ASP A 367 10.43 -45.45 -3.50
N LEU A 368 10.09 -44.33 -2.84
CA LEU A 368 10.16 -44.25 -1.38
C LEU A 368 9.23 -45.27 -0.72
N CYS A 369 7.97 -45.36 -1.15
CA CYS A 369 7.02 -46.34 -0.61
C CYS A 369 7.44 -47.78 -0.91
N ASP A 370 7.92 -48.03 -2.13
CA ASP A 370 8.38 -49.35 -2.56
C ASP A 370 9.61 -49.80 -1.76
N LEU A 371 10.57 -48.90 -1.53
CA LEU A 371 11.77 -49.21 -0.75
C LEU A 371 11.45 -49.46 0.74
N LEU A 372 10.58 -48.64 1.34
CA LEU A 372 10.08 -48.87 2.70
C LEU A 372 9.36 -50.22 2.83
N GLY A 373 8.74 -50.72 1.76
CA GLY A 373 8.11 -52.04 1.70
C GLY A 373 9.02 -53.19 1.24
N ALA A 374 10.28 -52.92 0.88
CA ALA A 374 11.16 -53.91 0.25
C ALA A 374 11.85 -54.88 1.23
N GLY A 375 11.62 -54.72 2.54
CA GLY A 375 12.27 -55.55 3.58
C GLY A 375 13.76 -55.23 3.78
N CYS A 376 14.19 -54.01 3.45
CA CYS A 376 15.57 -53.53 3.67
C CYS A 376 15.72 -52.62 4.92
N VAL A 377 14.59 -52.28 5.54
CA VAL A 377 14.49 -51.49 6.78
C VAL A 377 13.80 -52.37 7.83
N PHE A 378 14.34 -52.38 9.05
CA PHE A 378 13.86 -53.20 10.15
C PHE A 378 13.22 -52.35 11.26
N ASP A 379 12.33 -52.98 12.04
CA ASP A 379 11.47 -52.39 13.07
C ASP A 379 11.98 -51.11 13.77
N ASP A 380 13.13 -51.17 14.42
CA ASP A 380 13.68 -50.08 15.23
C ASP A 380 14.29 -48.94 14.40
N GLU A 381 14.57 -49.17 13.11
CA GLU A 381 15.17 -48.21 12.19
C GLU A 381 14.13 -47.24 11.61
N TYR A 382 12.88 -47.66 11.45
CA TYR A 382 11.82 -46.87 10.85
C TYR A 382 11.61 -45.52 11.55
N ALA A 383 11.61 -45.52 12.89
CA ALA A 383 11.37 -44.30 13.67
C ALA A 383 12.46 -43.24 13.43
N GLU A 384 13.71 -43.66 13.22
CA GLU A 384 14.84 -42.78 12.92
C GLU A 384 14.78 -42.26 11.47
N ILE A 385 14.41 -43.13 10.52
CA ILE A 385 14.20 -42.75 9.12
C ILE A 385 13.09 -41.71 8.99
N PHE A 386 11.91 -41.95 9.61
CA PHE A 386 10.80 -41.00 9.55
C PHE A 386 11.11 -39.66 10.22
N SER A 387 11.90 -39.68 11.30
CA SER A 387 12.34 -38.46 11.98
C SER A 387 13.32 -37.62 11.15
N SER A 388 13.91 -38.19 10.10
CA SER A 388 14.80 -37.47 9.17
C SER A 388 14.05 -36.71 8.06
N PHE A 389 12.77 -37.00 7.86
CA PHE A 389 11.94 -36.37 6.85
C PHE A 389 11.33 -35.05 7.33
N ASP A 390 11.05 -34.14 6.39
CA ASP A 390 10.32 -32.92 6.69
C ASP A 390 8.79 -33.17 6.78
N GLU A 391 8.06 -32.17 7.27
CA GLU A 391 6.60 -32.28 7.48
C GLU A 391 5.86 -32.53 6.16
N ALA A 392 6.40 -32.08 5.03
CA ALA A 392 5.80 -32.28 3.70
C ALA A 392 5.93 -33.74 3.23
N THR A 393 7.11 -34.33 3.36
CA THR A 393 7.37 -35.73 3.03
C THR A 393 6.54 -36.66 3.92
N ALA A 394 6.48 -36.37 5.23
CA ALA A 394 5.60 -37.11 6.14
C ALA A 394 4.11 -36.99 5.75
N ALA A 395 3.67 -35.82 5.28
CA ALA A 395 2.30 -35.60 4.82
C ALA A 395 1.97 -36.38 3.53
N LEU A 396 2.94 -36.51 2.62
CA LEU A 396 2.83 -37.31 1.41
C LEU A 396 2.74 -38.81 1.72
N LEU A 397 3.61 -39.31 2.61
CA LEU A 397 3.55 -40.70 3.11
C LEU A 397 2.21 -40.98 3.79
N LEU A 398 1.73 -40.07 4.66
CA LEU A 398 0.42 -40.17 5.28
C LEU A 398 -0.71 -40.25 4.23
N GLY A 399 -0.57 -39.54 3.12
CA GLY A 399 -1.52 -39.59 1.99
C GLY A 399 -1.55 -40.94 1.26
N ARG A 400 -0.49 -41.77 1.37
CA ARG A 400 -0.42 -43.13 0.80
C ARG A 400 -0.95 -44.22 1.72
N ILE A 401 -1.20 -43.91 2.99
CA ILE A 401 -1.69 -44.86 3.98
C ILE A 401 -3.22 -44.82 4.03
N ARG A 402 -3.87 -45.95 3.78
CA ARG A 402 -5.30 -46.10 4.04
C ARG A 402 -5.50 -46.31 5.54
N ALA A 403 -6.01 -45.28 6.22
CA ALA A 403 -6.11 -45.29 7.68
C ALA A 403 -7.45 -44.74 8.20
N VAL A 404 -7.78 -45.14 9.43
CA VAL A 404 -8.84 -44.56 10.26
C VAL A 404 -8.23 -43.78 11.43
N TRP A 405 -9.03 -42.88 12.00
CA TRP A 405 -8.63 -42.07 13.14
C TRP A 405 -9.45 -42.46 14.37
N GLU A 406 -8.83 -43.13 15.34
CA GLU A 406 -9.44 -43.56 16.59
C GLU A 406 -8.86 -42.72 17.74
N GLU A 407 -9.69 -42.03 18.53
CA GLU A 407 -9.23 -41.22 19.68
C GLU A 407 -8.07 -40.24 19.38
N ARG A 408 -8.04 -39.71 18.14
CA ARG A 408 -6.96 -38.84 17.59
C ARG A 408 -5.62 -39.54 17.31
N ALA A 409 -5.57 -40.87 17.36
CA ALA A 409 -4.47 -41.67 16.86
C ALA A 409 -4.73 -42.14 15.41
N LEU A 410 -3.66 -42.23 14.62
CA LEU A 410 -3.66 -42.80 13.28
C LEU A 410 -3.61 -44.32 13.40
N ARG A 411 -4.50 -45.03 12.68
CA ARG A 411 -4.52 -46.49 12.60
C ARG A 411 -4.61 -46.94 11.14
N PRO A 412 -3.57 -47.56 10.57
CA PRO A 412 -3.62 -48.14 9.23
C PRO A 412 -4.69 -49.24 9.14
N LEU A 413 -5.26 -49.40 7.94
CA LEU A 413 -6.23 -50.46 7.61
C LEU A 413 -5.57 -51.66 6.93
N ASP A 414 -4.44 -51.43 6.28
CA ASP A 414 -3.68 -52.46 5.57
C ASP A 414 -2.55 -52.96 6.49
N GLU A 415 -2.30 -54.28 6.51
CA GLU A 415 -1.24 -54.93 7.31
C GLU A 415 0.11 -54.81 6.57
N ILE A 416 0.62 -53.59 6.43
CA ILE A 416 1.90 -53.28 5.78
C ILE A 416 2.86 -52.71 6.84
N GLU A 417 3.98 -53.39 7.05
CA GLU A 417 4.96 -53.14 8.12
C GLU A 417 5.34 -51.65 8.26
N TRP A 418 5.79 -51.02 7.17
CA TRP A 418 6.20 -49.61 7.23
C TRP A 418 5.04 -48.66 7.54
N GLN A 419 3.79 -49.01 7.20
CA GLN A 419 2.62 -48.18 7.50
C GLN A 419 2.27 -48.24 8.99
N GLU A 420 2.39 -49.43 9.60
CA GLU A 420 2.25 -49.61 11.04
C GLU A 420 3.35 -48.85 11.79
N ALA A 421 4.61 -49.00 11.35
CA ALA A 421 5.74 -48.26 11.91
C ALA A 421 5.58 -46.75 11.77
N PHE A 422 5.05 -46.26 10.62
CA PHE A 422 4.75 -44.85 10.40
C PHE A 422 3.68 -44.36 11.36
N ALA A 423 2.61 -45.13 11.56
CA ALA A 423 1.54 -44.77 12.48
C ALA A 423 2.02 -44.68 13.93
N ASP A 424 2.85 -45.62 14.36
CA ASP A 424 3.47 -45.62 15.68
C ASP A 424 4.39 -44.40 15.87
N TRP A 425 5.22 -44.08 14.88
CA TRP A 425 6.05 -42.88 14.90
C TRP A 425 5.20 -41.61 14.95
N PHE A 426 4.21 -41.49 14.05
CA PHE A 426 3.33 -40.33 13.93
C PHE A 426 2.55 -40.10 15.23
N ASN A 427 2.06 -41.16 15.87
CA ASN A 427 1.28 -41.08 17.11
C ASN A 427 2.12 -40.61 18.31
N ARG A 428 3.45 -40.77 18.27
CA ARG A 428 4.40 -40.27 19.28
C ARG A 428 4.75 -38.79 19.11
N LEU A 429 4.41 -38.17 17.98
CA LEU A 429 4.68 -36.74 17.74
C LEU A 429 3.79 -35.83 18.61
N GLY A 430 4.29 -34.62 18.89
CA GLY A 430 3.51 -33.58 19.58
C GLY A 430 2.24 -33.18 18.81
N ALA A 431 1.20 -32.76 19.54
CA ALA A 431 -0.11 -32.44 18.97
C ALA A 431 -0.03 -31.43 17.81
N ASP A 432 0.71 -30.34 17.99
CA ASP A 432 0.88 -29.29 16.97
C ASP A 432 1.55 -29.83 15.69
N CYS A 433 2.53 -30.72 15.82
CA CYS A 433 3.23 -31.32 14.68
C CYS A 433 2.30 -32.26 13.90
N ARG A 434 1.53 -33.10 14.61
CA ARG A 434 0.53 -33.99 14.00
C ARG A 434 -0.54 -33.19 13.25
N GLU A 435 -0.99 -32.07 13.82
CA GLU A 435 -1.97 -31.20 13.17
C GLU A 435 -1.42 -30.56 11.89
N ARG A 436 -0.17 -30.08 11.88
CA ARG A 436 0.47 -29.54 10.67
C ARG A 436 0.62 -30.57 9.56
N ILE A 437 1.19 -31.74 9.86
CA ILE A 437 1.36 -32.84 8.88
C ILE A 437 -0.01 -33.27 8.34
N ARG A 438 -1.02 -33.39 9.20
CA ARG A 438 -2.37 -33.76 8.78
C ARG A 438 -3.05 -32.70 7.93
N ALA A 439 -2.84 -31.42 8.23
CA ALA A 439 -3.36 -30.33 7.41
C ALA A 439 -2.70 -30.35 6.02
N LEU A 440 -1.36 -30.44 5.96
CA LEU A 440 -0.60 -30.55 4.72
C LEU A 440 -1.04 -31.75 3.86
N SER A 441 -1.26 -32.91 4.48
CA SER A 441 -1.67 -34.13 3.76
C SER A 441 -3.01 -33.95 3.03
N LYS A 442 -3.96 -33.22 3.64
CA LYS A 442 -5.24 -32.89 2.99
C LYS A 442 -5.10 -31.91 1.83
N THR A 443 -4.10 -31.03 1.88
CA THR A 443 -3.84 -30.03 0.85
C THR A 443 -3.06 -30.61 -0.34
N LEU A 444 -2.23 -31.63 -0.11
CA LEU A 444 -1.38 -32.29 -1.13
C LEU A 444 -2.07 -33.47 -1.84
N ALA A 445 -3.16 -34.02 -1.29
CA ALA A 445 -3.90 -35.16 -1.85
C ALA A 445 -5.02 -34.76 -2.83
N GLY A 446 -5.04 -33.50 -3.29
CA GLY A 446 -6.08 -32.91 -4.16
C GLY A 446 -5.66 -32.80 -5.61
#